data_AF-A0A7K2MUI2-F1
#
_entry.id   AF-A0A7K2MUI2-F1
#
_cell.length_a   1.000
_cell.length_b   1.000
_cell.length_c   1.000
_cell.angle_alpha   90.00
_cell.angle_beta   90.00
_cell.angle_gamma   90.00
#
_symmetry.space_group_name_H-M   'P 1'
#
loop_
_entity.id
_entity.type
_entity.pdbx_description
1 polymer ?
#
loop_
_entity_poly.entity_id
_entity_poly.type
_entity_poly.pdbx_seq_one_letter_code
_entity_poly.pdbx_strand_id
1 'polypeptide(L)'
;TQMMPYLALAQDDTALQDLLLAVLHRQFDCMARDPYANAFNDGPSGRAHDPDDLCQDPWVWEQKYEVDSLAFPLLLAHRFWTATGRTDHVARTLRTARTVITVWRTEQDHERLSAYRFRRRNGPSSDTLPNAGRGTPVGRTGMTWSGFRPSDDACRYGYNVPANLCAAAALDGVAELSRHAHADELAEDAAQLASELRTAAVRHGTVQHPEFGPVYAYEVDGNGNALLMDDANMPGLLSLPLVANVPTTDPVYLATRRFVLSPANPTWSRGTAAEGIGSPHTPDDHIWPIAIAVRGLTSDVRTERIDALRTLLATDAGTGQMHESFHKDDPSHFTRPWFSWANAMYAELALDIAGLGTRPLWTTPPSASRAPRSRVS
;
A
#
# COMPACT_ATOMS: atom_id res chain seq x y z
N THR A 1 -1.14 6.61 1.89
CA THR A 1 0.11 7.29 2.34
C THR A 1 -0.24 8.56 3.09
N GLN A 2 0.71 9.14 3.83
CA GLN A 2 0.51 10.39 4.61
C GLN A 2 0.06 11.58 3.75
N MET A 3 0.48 11.62 2.48
CA MET A 3 0.27 12.77 1.61
C MET A 3 -1.04 12.76 0.82
N MET A 4 -1.70 11.59 0.73
CA MET A 4 -2.92 11.41 -0.06
C MET A 4 -4.05 12.41 0.29
N PRO A 5 -4.41 12.64 1.57
CA PRO A 5 -5.52 13.53 1.91
C PRO A 5 -5.35 14.97 1.44
N TYR A 6 -4.11 15.43 1.35
CA TYR A 6 -3.81 16.78 0.88
C TYR A 6 -4.11 16.98 -0.60
N LEU A 7 -4.17 15.91 -1.40
CA LEU A 7 -4.57 16.01 -2.81
C LEU A 7 -5.98 16.55 -2.97
N ALA A 8 -6.85 16.34 -1.98
CA ALA A 8 -8.20 16.85 -2.00
C ALA A 8 -8.27 18.39 -1.88
N LEU A 9 -7.19 19.00 -1.38
CA LEU A 9 -7.04 20.44 -1.18
C LEU A 9 -6.08 21.07 -2.19
N ALA A 10 -5.37 20.26 -2.97
CA ALA A 10 -4.25 20.72 -3.79
C ALA A 10 -4.68 21.52 -5.03
N GLN A 11 -5.91 21.36 -5.55
CA GLN A 11 -6.29 21.92 -6.86
C GLN A 11 -6.05 23.43 -6.98
N ASP A 12 -6.33 24.20 -5.92
CA ASP A 12 -6.25 25.67 -5.92
C ASP A 12 -5.17 26.23 -4.98
N ASP A 13 -4.28 25.38 -4.45
CA ASP A 13 -3.20 25.78 -3.53
C ASP A 13 -1.81 25.42 -4.08
N THR A 14 -1.16 26.40 -4.71
CA THR A 14 0.18 26.21 -5.30
C THR A 14 1.24 25.88 -4.27
N ALA A 15 1.19 26.46 -3.06
CA ALA A 15 2.17 26.19 -2.02
C ALA A 15 2.07 24.74 -1.52
N LEU A 16 0.85 24.23 -1.38
CA LEU A 16 0.61 22.82 -1.08
C LEU A 16 1.06 21.91 -2.21
N GLN A 17 0.81 22.29 -3.47
CA GLN A 17 1.31 21.53 -4.63
C GLN A 17 2.83 21.43 -4.63
N ASP A 18 3.54 22.54 -4.36
CA ASP A 18 5.00 22.57 -4.31
C ASP A 18 5.55 21.71 -3.17
N LEU A 19 4.90 21.70 -2.00
CA LEU A 19 5.25 20.81 -0.89
C LEU A 19 5.11 19.34 -1.29
N LEU A 20 3.97 18.96 -1.89
CA LEU A 20 3.71 17.59 -2.31
C LEU A 20 4.72 17.13 -3.36
N LEU A 21 5.09 18.01 -4.30
CA LEU A 21 6.14 17.73 -5.28
C LEU A 21 7.52 17.60 -4.65
N ALA A 22 7.86 18.42 -3.65
CA ALA A 22 9.12 18.29 -2.93
C ALA A 22 9.23 16.92 -2.23
N VAL A 23 8.14 16.46 -1.60
CA VAL A 23 8.07 15.11 -1.00
C VAL A 23 8.24 14.04 -2.08
N LEU A 24 7.51 14.14 -3.19
CA LEU A 24 7.59 13.17 -4.28
C LEU A 24 8.99 13.11 -4.92
N HIS A 25 9.63 14.26 -5.09
CA HIS A 25 11.02 14.36 -5.55
C HIS A 25 11.99 13.67 -4.60
N ARG A 26 11.82 13.86 -3.29
CA ARG A 26 12.63 13.16 -2.28
C ARG A 26 12.42 11.65 -2.34
N GLN A 27 11.17 11.18 -2.51
CA GLN A 27 10.88 9.75 -2.69
C GLN A 27 11.59 9.19 -3.94
N PHE A 28 11.57 9.92 -5.05
CA PHE A 28 12.27 9.49 -6.27
C PHE A 28 13.81 9.47 -6.11
N ASP A 29 14.39 10.40 -5.34
CA ASP A 29 15.82 10.32 -4.98
C ASP A 29 16.14 9.07 -4.18
N CYS A 30 15.30 8.73 -3.20
CA CYS A 30 15.45 7.53 -2.40
C CYS A 30 15.37 6.26 -3.26
N MET A 31 14.36 6.15 -4.12
CA MET A 31 14.20 5.00 -5.03
C MET A 31 15.34 4.88 -6.05
N ALA A 32 15.89 6.00 -6.53
CA ALA A 32 17.04 6.01 -7.42
C ALA A 32 18.33 5.61 -6.70
N ARG A 33 18.42 5.86 -5.39
CA ARG A 33 19.55 5.47 -4.56
C ARG A 33 19.55 3.97 -4.29
N ASP A 34 18.43 3.46 -3.81
CA ASP A 34 18.25 2.04 -3.51
C ASP A 34 16.77 1.63 -3.67
N PRO A 35 16.38 0.98 -4.77
CA PRO A 35 14.99 0.59 -4.99
C PRO A 35 14.58 -0.63 -4.15
N TYR A 36 15.48 -1.21 -3.34
CA TYR A 36 15.16 -2.30 -2.42
C TYR A 36 14.95 -1.83 -0.97
N ALA A 37 15.14 -0.54 -0.68
CA ALA A 37 14.99 0.00 0.67
C ALA A 37 13.60 0.60 0.93
N ASN A 38 13.04 0.33 2.11
CA ASN A 38 11.79 0.90 2.61
C ASN A 38 12.00 2.24 3.34
N ALA A 39 13.18 2.47 3.96
CA ALA A 39 13.41 3.64 4.80
C ALA A 39 14.77 4.34 4.55
N PHE A 40 14.76 5.67 4.62
CA PHE A 40 15.90 6.51 4.26
C PHE A 40 16.16 7.62 5.29
N ASN A 41 17.43 7.95 5.44
CA ASN A 41 17.90 9.01 6.30
C ASN A 41 17.82 10.40 5.65
N ASP A 42 17.77 11.43 6.50
CA ASP A 42 18.03 12.80 6.06
C ASP A 42 19.53 13.08 5.96
N GLY A 43 20.11 12.78 4.80
CA GLY A 43 21.55 12.80 4.60
C GLY A 43 22.22 11.44 4.82
N PRO A 44 23.52 11.31 4.51
CA PRO A 44 24.30 10.09 4.74
C PRO A 44 24.67 9.96 6.23
N SER A 45 23.68 9.86 7.11
CA SER A 45 23.91 9.88 8.55
C SER A 45 24.57 8.60 9.09
N GLY A 46 24.49 7.49 8.35
CA GLY A 46 24.96 6.18 8.79
C GLY A 46 24.12 5.55 9.91
N ARG A 47 23.00 6.18 10.30
CA ARG A 47 22.05 5.59 11.24
C ARG A 47 21.24 4.51 10.52
N ALA A 48 20.97 3.42 11.23
CA ALA A 48 20.20 2.30 10.72
C ALA A 48 19.24 1.80 11.81
N HIS A 49 18.19 1.08 11.38
CA HIS A 49 17.32 0.35 12.29
C HIS A 49 18.13 -0.63 13.16
N ASP A 50 18.94 -1.46 12.50
CA ASP A 50 19.93 -2.32 13.14
C ASP A 50 21.31 -2.03 12.52
N PRO A 51 22.34 -1.67 13.31
CA PRO A 51 23.67 -1.38 12.80
C PRO A 51 24.39 -2.59 12.19
N ASP A 52 23.92 -3.83 12.47
CA ASP A 52 24.49 -5.07 11.93
C ASP A 52 23.79 -5.53 10.63
N ASP A 53 22.83 -4.76 10.09
CA ASP A 53 22.17 -5.06 8.82
C ASP A 53 23.17 -5.08 7.64
N LEU A 54 22.85 -5.86 6.60
CA LEU A 54 23.74 -6.07 5.45
C LEU A 54 23.98 -4.79 4.63
N CYS A 55 23.01 -3.87 4.61
CA CYS A 55 23.13 -2.63 3.86
C CYS A 55 24.07 -1.66 4.58
N GLN A 56 25.13 -1.25 3.89
CA GLN A 56 26.15 -0.33 4.43
C GLN A 56 26.03 1.09 3.84
N ASP A 57 24.95 1.37 3.12
CA ASP A 57 24.72 2.69 2.54
C ASP A 57 24.27 3.67 3.64
N PRO A 58 25.03 4.75 3.93
CA PRO A 58 24.70 5.65 5.02
C PRO A 58 23.41 6.46 4.80
N TRP A 59 22.84 6.44 3.59
CA TRP A 59 21.55 7.04 3.27
C TRP A 59 20.35 6.15 3.62
N VAL A 60 20.57 4.85 3.79
CA VAL A 60 19.50 3.87 4.04
C VAL A 60 19.36 3.68 5.55
N TRP A 61 18.14 3.84 6.06
CA TRP A 61 17.81 3.53 7.45
C TRP A 61 17.49 2.04 7.60
N GLU A 62 16.74 1.49 6.66
CA GLU A 62 16.37 0.06 6.62
C GLU A 62 16.20 -0.37 5.15
N GLN A 63 16.64 -1.59 4.85
CA GLN A 63 16.63 -2.15 3.49
C GLN A 63 15.68 -3.35 3.38
N LYS A 64 14.45 -3.25 3.91
CA LYS A 64 13.42 -4.26 3.71
C LYS A 64 12.71 -4.01 2.39
N TYR A 65 12.88 -4.94 1.45
CA TYR A 65 12.24 -4.82 0.15
C TYR A 65 10.74 -5.15 0.22
N GLU A 66 9.96 -4.13 -0.07
CA GLU A 66 8.51 -4.12 -0.13
C GLU A 66 8.09 -3.62 -1.50
N VAL A 67 7.26 -4.39 -2.20
CA VAL A 67 6.75 -3.99 -3.53
C VAL A 67 6.03 -2.64 -3.47
N ASP A 68 5.32 -2.36 -2.38
CA ASP A 68 4.55 -1.13 -2.22
C ASP A 68 5.39 0.12 -1.92
N SER A 69 6.60 -0.05 -1.37
CA SER A 69 7.58 1.05 -1.25
C SER A 69 7.91 1.67 -2.62
N LEU A 70 7.83 0.88 -3.70
CA LEU A 70 7.96 1.37 -5.08
C LEU A 70 6.63 1.80 -5.70
N ALA A 71 5.53 1.12 -5.37
CA ALA A 71 4.22 1.41 -5.96
C ALA A 71 3.63 2.75 -5.47
N PHE A 72 3.72 3.05 -4.18
CA PHE A 72 3.07 4.23 -3.59
C PHE A 72 3.58 5.57 -4.15
N PRO A 73 4.90 5.81 -4.34
CA PRO A 73 5.37 7.04 -4.97
C PRO A 73 4.88 7.21 -6.41
N LEU A 74 4.85 6.14 -7.21
CA LEU A 74 4.34 6.17 -8.58
C LEU A 74 2.82 6.45 -8.61
N LEU A 75 2.07 5.81 -7.72
CA LEU A 75 0.63 6.05 -7.55
C LEU A 75 0.34 7.50 -7.12
N LEU A 76 1.13 8.04 -6.19
CA LEU A 76 1.03 9.42 -5.75
C LEU A 76 1.32 10.39 -6.90
N ALA A 77 2.34 10.13 -7.72
CA ALA A 77 2.70 10.95 -8.88
C ALA A 77 1.56 11.05 -9.90
N HIS A 78 0.91 9.93 -10.21
CA HIS A 78 -0.24 9.89 -11.10
C HIS A 78 -1.44 10.63 -10.50
N ARG A 79 -1.77 10.36 -9.23
CA ARG A 79 -2.91 11.02 -8.56
C ARG A 79 -2.69 12.52 -8.38
N PHE A 80 -1.45 12.96 -8.15
CA PHE A 80 -1.09 14.36 -8.12
C PHE A 80 -1.36 15.04 -9.46
N TRP A 81 -0.94 14.43 -10.56
CA TRP A 81 -1.25 14.93 -11.91
C TRP A 81 -2.75 14.97 -12.15
N THR A 82 -3.50 13.92 -11.81
CA THR A 82 -4.97 13.89 -11.96
C THR A 82 -5.68 14.96 -11.14
N ALA A 83 -5.19 15.26 -9.93
CA ALA A 83 -5.79 16.24 -9.03
C ALA A 83 -5.47 17.70 -9.41
N THR A 84 -4.30 17.95 -10.01
CA THR A 84 -3.76 19.32 -10.18
C THR A 84 -3.53 19.73 -11.63
N GLY A 85 -3.41 18.76 -12.54
CA GLY A 85 -2.99 18.96 -13.93
C GLY A 85 -1.51 19.30 -14.10
N ARG A 86 -0.70 19.39 -13.03
CA ARG A 86 0.72 19.73 -13.10
C ARG A 86 1.56 18.58 -13.65
N THR A 87 2.56 18.91 -14.46
CA THR A 87 3.34 17.94 -15.26
C THR A 87 4.85 18.04 -15.09
N ASP A 88 5.34 18.98 -14.28
CA ASP A 88 6.77 19.25 -14.12
C ASP A 88 7.54 18.09 -13.45
N HIS A 89 6.85 17.21 -12.72
CA HIS A 89 7.41 15.98 -12.16
C HIS A 89 7.48 14.81 -13.15
N VAL A 90 6.74 14.85 -14.26
CA VAL A 90 6.51 13.69 -15.15
C VAL A 90 7.82 13.12 -15.66
N ALA A 91 8.72 13.96 -16.16
CA ALA A 91 10.01 13.50 -16.68
C ALA A 91 10.82 12.70 -15.62
N ARG A 92 10.69 13.07 -14.35
CA ARG A 92 11.34 12.36 -13.24
C ARG A 92 10.61 11.07 -12.89
N THR A 93 9.28 11.09 -12.84
CA THR A 93 8.45 9.89 -12.67
C THR A 93 8.79 8.82 -13.70
N LEU A 94 8.93 9.20 -14.98
CA LEU A 94 9.27 8.26 -16.06
C LEU A 94 10.69 7.68 -15.94
N ARG A 95 11.65 8.43 -15.38
CA ARG A 95 12.99 7.88 -15.10
C ARG A 95 12.93 6.86 -13.98
N THR A 96 12.27 7.19 -12.87
CA THR A 96 12.07 6.29 -11.74
C THR A 96 11.32 5.03 -12.16
N ALA A 97 10.28 5.16 -12.98
CA ALA A 97 9.48 4.03 -13.45
C ALA A 97 10.31 2.98 -14.21
N ARG A 98 11.30 3.39 -15.02
CA ARG A 98 12.20 2.44 -15.70
C ARG A 98 13.01 1.60 -14.72
N THR A 99 13.50 2.20 -13.65
CA THR A 99 14.19 1.49 -12.56
C THR A 99 13.25 0.50 -11.87
N VAL A 100 12.04 0.94 -11.55
CA VAL A 100 11.03 0.11 -10.87
C VAL A 100 10.61 -1.09 -11.74
N ILE A 101 10.34 -0.87 -13.03
CA ILE A 101 10.02 -1.95 -13.98
C ILE A 101 11.17 -2.97 -14.05
N THR A 102 12.42 -2.51 -14.06
CA THR A 102 13.59 -3.39 -14.04
C THR A 102 13.61 -4.26 -12.79
N VAL A 103 13.41 -3.67 -11.61
CA VAL A 103 13.35 -4.39 -10.33
C VAL A 103 12.21 -5.40 -10.35
N TRP A 104 10.99 -4.98 -10.69
CA TRP A 104 9.85 -5.88 -10.67
C TRP A 104 9.99 -7.05 -11.65
N ARG A 105 10.59 -6.84 -12.83
CA ARG A 105 10.91 -7.94 -13.77
C ARG A 105 11.99 -8.87 -13.25
N THR A 106 13.02 -8.36 -12.57
CA THR A 106 14.00 -9.21 -11.88
C THR A 106 13.33 -10.06 -10.80
N GLU A 107 12.44 -9.46 -10.01
CA GLU A 107 11.73 -10.11 -8.92
C GLU A 107 10.55 -11.00 -9.37
N GLN A 108 10.18 -10.98 -10.66
CA GLN A 108 9.33 -12.03 -11.27
C GLN A 108 10.04 -13.39 -11.38
N ASP A 109 11.38 -13.42 -11.25
CA ASP A 109 12.20 -14.63 -11.24
C ASP A 109 13.25 -14.53 -10.10
N HIS A 110 12.76 -14.27 -8.88
CA HIS A 110 13.55 -14.04 -7.67
C HIS A 110 14.63 -15.10 -7.46
N GLU A 111 14.27 -16.38 -7.61
CA GLU A 111 15.15 -17.52 -7.34
C GLU A 111 16.40 -17.55 -8.24
N ARG A 112 16.27 -17.07 -9.48
CA ARG A 112 17.33 -17.15 -10.48
C ARG A 112 18.04 -15.81 -10.71
N LEU A 113 17.32 -14.70 -10.65
CA LEU A 113 17.82 -13.39 -11.06
C LEU A 113 18.14 -12.47 -9.87
N SER A 114 17.48 -12.63 -8.72
CA SER A 114 17.62 -11.66 -7.64
C SER A 114 18.91 -11.83 -6.84
N ALA A 115 19.62 -10.72 -6.69
CA ALA A 115 20.77 -10.58 -5.79
C ALA A 115 20.36 -10.09 -4.40
N TYR A 116 19.11 -9.66 -4.19
CA TYR A 116 18.66 -9.09 -2.92
C TYR A 116 18.68 -10.13 -1.81
N ARG A 117 19.30 -9.80 -0.68
CA ARG A 117 19.31 -10.65 0.52
C ARG A 117 19.11 -9.77 1.74
N PHE A 118 18.29 -10.23 2.66
CA PHE A 118 18.11 -9.54 3.94
C PHE A 118 18.20 -10.54 5.09
N ARG A 119 19.01 -10.22 6.09
CA ARG A 119 19.14 -11.04 7.30
C ARG A 119 19.34 -10.13 8.50
N ARG A 120 18.52 -10.33 9.52
CA ARG A 120 18.70 -9.73 10.83
C ARG A 120 18.95 -10.82 11.86
N ARG A 121 19.91 -10.58 12.76
CA ARG A 121 20.35 -11.60 13.74
C ARG A 121 19.46 -11.64 14.97
N ASN A 122 18.99 -10.47 15.38
CA ASN A 122 18.21 -10.28 16.59
C ASN A 122 16.78 -9.85 16.20
N GLY A 123 15.80 -10.13 17.04
CA GLY A 123 14.39 -9.80 16.78
C GLY A 123 13.52 -11.02 16.49
N PRO A 124 12.22 -10.80 16.23
CA PRO A 124 11.29 -11.86 15.92
C PRO A 124 11.60 -12.51 14.57
N SER A 125 11.09 -13.71 14.32
CA SER A 125 11.30 -14.39 13.03
C SER A 125 10.65 -13.68 11.85
N SER A 126 9.68 -12.80 12.10
CA SER A 126 9.10 -11.91 11.07
C SER A 126 10.06 -10.80 10.66
N ASP A 127 11.11 -10.52 11.42
CA ASP A 127 12.03 -9.41 11.16
C ASP A 127 13.27 -9.82 10.35
N THR A 128 13.26 -11.03 9.77
CA THR A 128 14.34 -11.54 8.92
C THR A 128 13.81 -12.50 7.87
N LEU A 129 14.53 -12.62 6.74
CA LEU A 129 14.18 -13.60 5.71
C LEU A 129 14.86 -14.96 5.97
N PRO A 130 14.13 -16.09 5.81
CA PRO A 130 14.72 -17.43 5.87
C PRO A 130 15.64 -17.72 4.66
N ASN A 131 16.17 -18.94 4.60
CA ASN A 131 16.97 -19.44 3.48
C ASN A 131 18.16 -18.54 3.12
N ALA A 132 18.97 -18.23 4.13
CA ALA A 132 20.12 -17.34 4.02
C ALA A 132 19.76 -15.94 3.45
N GLY A 133 18.57 -15.44 3.80
CA GLY A 133 18.10 -14.11 3.42
C GLY A 133 17.37 -14.04 2.09
N ARG A 134 17.03 -15.18 1.49
CA ARG A 134 16.28 -15.27 0.21
C ARG A 134 14.77 -15.25 0.38
N GLY A 135 14.27 -15.52 1.60
CA GLY A 135 12.85 -15.78 1.78
C GLY A 135 12.47 -17.22 1.44
N THR A 136 11.18 -17.54 1.52
CA THR A 136 10.65 -18.87 1.22
C THR A 136 10.66 -19.15 -0.29
N PRO A 137 10.86 -20.40 -0.75
CA PRO A 137 10.91 -20.71 -2.17
C PRO A 137 9.64 -20.33 -2.93
N VAL A 138 9.78 -19.82 -4.15
CA VAL A 138 8.64 -19.47 -5.02
C VAL A 138 8.70 -20.15 -6.39
N GLY A 139 7.54 -20.53 -6.92
CA GLY A 139 7.34 -20.89 -8.32
C GLY A 139 7.02 -19.66 -9.16
N ARG A 140 7.54 -19.55 -10.39
CA ARG A 140 7.32 -18.36 -11.24
C ARG A 140 5.84 -18.26 -11.67
N THR A 141 5.19 -17.14 -11.39
CA THR A 141 3.76 -16.91 -11.68
C THR A 141 3.49 -15.78 -12.68
N GLY A 142 4.43 -14.83 -12.80
CA GLY A 142 4.21 -13.53 -13.45
C GLY A 142 3.95 -12.40 -12.46
N MET A 143 3.67 -12.69 -11.18
CA MET A 143 3.75 -11.71 -10.09
C MET A 143 5.21 -11.37 -9.77
N THR A 144 5.43 -10.21 -9.16
CA THR A 144 6.72 -9.80 -8.62
C THR A 144 6.81 -10.17 -7.13
N TRP A 145 7.97 -10.69 -6.73
CA TRP A 145 8.26 -11.09 -5.36
C TRP A 145 8.34 -9.88 -4.41
N SER A 146 7.97 -10.07 -3.15
CA SER A 146 8.16 -9.12 -2.03
C SER A 146 8.83 -9.86 -0.89
N GLY A 147 9.84 -9.24 -0.27
CA GLY A 147 10.48 -9.80 0.92
C GLY A 147 9.63 -9.57 2.16
N PHE A 148 9.11 -8.36 2.27
CA PHE A 148 8.34 -7.89 3.42
C PHE A 148 6.97 -7.36 2.97
N ARG A 149 6.06 -7.33 3.94
CA ARG A 149 4.74 -6.72 3.87
C ARG A 149 4.85 -5.22 4.18
N PRO A 150 3.80 -4.44 3.94
CA PRO A 150 3.78 -3.03 4.35
C PRO A 150 3.75 -2.82 5.87
N SER A 151 3.67 -3.90 6.67
CA SER A 151 3.86 -3.93 8.12
C SER A 151 5.33 -4.08 8.54
N ASP A 152 6.27 -4.09 7.58
CA ASP A 152 7.67 -4.43 7.76
C ASP A 152 7.93 -5.89 8.21
N ASP A 153 6.89 -6.75 8.26
CA ASP A 153 7.03 -8.18 8.56
C ASP A 153 7.33 -9.00 7.30
N ALA A 154 8.17 -10.02 7.43
CA ALA A 154 8.52 -10.91 6.33
C ALA A 154 7.29 -11.60 5.74
N CYS A 155 7.20 -11.61 4.41
CA CYS A 155 6.19 -12.37 3.70
C CYS A 155 6.34 -13.87 4.00
N ARG A 156 5.23 -14.55 4.29
CA ARG A 156 5.23 -16.00 4.47
C ARG A 156 5.36 -16.71 3.12
N TYR A 157 4.70 -16.18 2.10
CA TYR A 157 4.92 -16.55 0.71
C TYR A 157 5.22 -15.32 -0.12
N GLY A 158 6.23 -15.41 -0.99
CA GLY A 158 6.86 -14.25 -1.61
C GLY A 158 5.99 -13.44 -2.57
N TYR A 159 4.83 -13.94 -3.01
CA TYR A 159 3.89 -13.12 -3.80
C TYR A 159 2.78 -12.57 -2.90
N ASN A 160 3.02 -11.38 -2.36
CA ASN A 160 2.00 -10.59 -1.70
C ASN A 160 0.98 -10.08 -2.73
N VAL A 161 -0.24 -10.63 -2.69
CA VAL A 161 -1.31 -10.38 -3.67
C VAL A 161 -1.76 -8.91 -3.66
N PRO A 162 -2.05 -8.27 -2.51
CA PRO A 162 -2.48 -6.87 -2.52
C PRO A 162 -1.38 -5.92 -3.01
N ALA A 163 -0.10 -6.17 -2.69
CA ALA A 163 1.01 -5.38 -3.22
C ALA A 163 1.19 -5.54 -4.73
N ASN A 164 1.01 -6.75 -5.28
CA ASN A 164 1.05 -6.97 -6.74
C ASN A 164 -0.08 -6.25 -7.48
N LEU A 165 -1.29 -6.24 -6.92
CA LEU A 165 -2.42 -5.50 -7.47
C LEU A 165 -2.22 -3.97 -7.37
N CYS A 166 -1.61 -3.49 -6.28
CA CYS A 166 -1.20 -2.09 -6.11
C CYS A 166 -0.13 -1.69 -7.15
N ALA A 167 0.89 -2.53 -7.36
CA ALA A 167 1.92 -2.31 -8.36
C ALA A 167 1.35 -2.23 -9.79
N ALA A 168 0.39 -3.11 -10.13
CA ALA A 168 -0.31 -3.03 -11.41
C ALA A 168 -1.05 -1.68 -11.60
N ALA A 169 -1.75 -1.19 -10.57
CA ALA A 169 -2.43 0.11 -10.63
C ALA A 169 -1.45 1.29 -10.73
N ALA A 170 -0.30 1.22 -10.06
CA ALA A 170 0.76 2.22 -10.19
C ALA A 170 1.32 2.26 -11.62
N LEU A 171 1.51 1.10 -12.26
CA LEU A 171 1.97 1.00 -13.65
C LEU A 171 0.92 1.51 -14.66
N ASP A 172 -0.37 1.30 -14.41
CA ASP A 172 -1.42 1.91 -15.24
C ASP A 172 -1.29 3.44 -15.24
N GLY A 173 -1.02 4.04 -14.07
CA GLY A 173 -0.75 5.46 -13.94
C GLY A 173 0.53 5.91 -14.65
N VAL A 174 1.61 5.13 -14.56
CA VAL A 174 2.84 5.36 -15.33
C VAL A 174 2.57 5.33 -16.83
N ALA A 175 1.77 4.38 -17.32
CA ALA A 175 1.46 4.26 -18.73
C ALA A 175 0.68 5.50 -19.23
N GLU A 176 -0.23 6.03 -18.42
CA GLU A 176 -0.97 7.26 -18.75
C GLU A 176 -0.07 8.50 -18.80
N LEU A 177 0.80 8.68 -17.80
CA LEU A 177 1.79 9.76 -17.78
C LEU A 177 2.78 9.64 -18.95
N SER A 178 3.16 8.42 -19.33
CA SER A 178 4.07 8.16 -20.44
C SER A 178 3.43 8.55 -21.78
N ARG A 179 2.16 8.20 -22.01
CA ARG A 179 1.41 8.64 -23.20
C ARG A 179 1.29 10.16 -23.25
N HIS A 180 1.00 10.81 -22.12
CA HIS A 180 0.94 12.27 -22.04
C HIS A 180 2.27 12.93 -22.44
N ALA A 181 3.40 12.31 -22.06
CA ALA A 181 4.74 12.81 -22.37
C ALA A 181 5.31 12.30 -23.72
N HIS A 182 4.51 11.62 -24.55
CA HIS A 182 4.95 11.02 -25.82
C HIS A 182 6.12 10.02 -25.67
N ALA A 183 6.14 9.27 -24.57
CA ALA A 183 7.11 8.21 -24.29
C ALA A 183 6.47 6.83 -24.56
N ASP A 184 6.12 6.57 -25.82
CA ASP A 184 5.27 5.43 -26.21
C ASP A 184 5.87 4.06 -25.81
N GLU A 185 7.18 3.86 -25.99
CA GLU A 185 7.85 2.61 -25.58
C GLU A 185 7.68 2.31 -24.09
N LEU A 186 7.83 3.34 -23.23
CA LEU A 186 7.63 3.17 -21.78
C LEU A 186 6.16 2.97 -21.44
N ALA A 187 5.25 3.61 -22.19
CA ALA A 187 3.82 3.41 -22.00
C ALA A 187 3.40 1.96 -22.25
N GLU A 188 3.93 1.36 -23.33
CA GLU A 188 3.68 -0.04 -23.69
C GLU A 188 4.31 -1.00 -22.68
N ASP A 189 5.57 -0.81 -22.29
CA ASP A 189 6.25 -1.68 -21.33
C ASP A 189 5.57 -1.63 -19.95
N ALA A 190 5.19 -0.44 -19.47
CA ALA A 190 4.44 -0.28 -18.23
C ALA A 190 3.07 -0.97 -18.29
N ALA A 191 2.32 -0.79 -19.38
CA ALA A 191 1.01 -1.43 -19.56
C ALA A 191 1.12 -2.96 -19.65
N GLN A 192 2.15 -3.47 -20.32
CA GLN A 192 2.40 -4.91 -20.42
C GLN A 192 2.68 -5.51 -19.05
N LEU A 193 3.60 -4.92 -18.27
CA LEU A 193 3.91 -5.41 -16.93
C LEU A 193 2.70 -5.26 -15.99
N ALA A 194 1.95 -4.17 -16.07
CA ALA A 194 0.71 -3.99 -15.30
C ALA A 194 -0.28 -5.14 -15.55
N SER A 195 -0.51 -5.47 -16.82
CA SER A 195 -1.39 -6.56 -17.22
C SER A 195 -0.88 -7.92 -16.76
N GLU A 196 0.42 -8.16 -16.82
CA GLU A 196 1.05 -9.40 -16.36
C GLU A 196 0.86 -9.59 -14.84
N LEU A 197 1.24 -8.58 -14.04
CA LEU A 197 1.10 -8.60 -12.58
C LEU A 197 -0.37 -8.81 -12.17
N ARG A 198 -1.29 -8.05 -12.78
CA ARG A 198 -2.73 -8.14 -12.49
C ARG A 198 -3.29 -9.51 -12.82
N THR A 199 -2.98 -10.03 -14.01
CA THR A 199 -3.47 -11.34 -14.46
C THR A 199 -2.92 -12.46 -13.59
N ALA A 200 -1.62 -12.41 -13.25
CA ALA A 200 -0.99 -13.39 -12.39
C ALA A 200 -1.55 -13.35 -10.96
N ALA A 201 -1.73 -12.15 -10.39
CA ALA A 201 -2.32 -11.97 -9.06
C ALA A 201 -3.76 -12.50 -8.99
N VAL A 202 -4.60 -12.24 -10.00
CA VAL A 202 -5.96 -12.80 -10.04
C VAL A 202 -5.93 -14.31 -10.21
N ARG A 203 -5.12 -14.82 -11.15
CA ARG A 203 -5.06 -16.26 -11.47
C ARG A 203 -4.55 -17.11 -10.30
N HIS A 204 -3.48 -16.65 -9.64
CA HIS A 204 -2.81 -17.43 -8.60
C HIS A 204 -3.25 -17.03 -7.20
N GLY A 205 -3.69 -15.78 -7.01
CA GLY A 205 -4.13 -15.25 -5.72
C GLY A 205 -5.61 -15.44 -5.43
N THR A 206 -6.45 -15.86 -6.39
CA THR A 206 -7.85 -16.20 -6.09
C THR A 206 -7.98 -17.65 -5.64
N VAL A 207 -8.53 -17.88 -4.46
CA VAL A 207 -8.76 -19.21 -3.91
C VAL A 207 -10.23 -19.44 -3.58
N GLN A 208 -10.65 -20.70 -3.58
CA GLN A 208 -11.99 -21.09 -3.15
C GLN A 208 -12.03 -21.25 -1.62
N HIS A 209 -12.63 -20.30 -0.92
CA HIS A 209 -12.92 -20.42 0.51
C HIS A 209 -14.23 -21.21 0.75
N PRO A 210 -14.27 -22.14 1.72
CA PRO A 210 -15.47 -22.97 1.97
C PRO A 210 -16.72 -22.16 2.32
N GLU A 211 -16.57 -21.11 3.13
CA GLU A 211 -17.68 -20.24 3.56
C GLU A 211 -17.97 -19.06 2.62
N PHE A 212 -16.94 -18.33 2.16
CA PHE A 212 -17.10 -17.06 1.45
C PHE A 212 -17.12 -17.17 -0.08
N GLY A 213 -16.81 -18.35 -0.64
CA GLY A 213 -16.65 -18.53 -2.08
C GLY A 213 -15.27 -18.10 -2.58
N PRO A 214 -15.14 -17.63 -3.84
CA PRO A 214 -13.89 -17.11 -4.36
C PRO A 214 -13.45 -15.86 -3.58
N VAL A 215 -12.25 -15.89 -3.00
CA VAL A 215 -11.62 -14.78 -2.29
C VAL A 215 -10.18 -14.59 -2.76
N TYR A 216 -9.64 -13.39 -2.60
CA TYR A 216 -8.20 -13.18 -2.72
C TYR A 216 -7.49 -13.74 -1.47
N ALA A 217 -6.45 -14.53 -1.68
CA ALA A 217 -5.45 -14.84 -0.67
C ALA A 217 -4.57 -13.62 -0.42
N TYR A 218 -4.00 -13.52 0.78
CA TYR A 218 -3.08 -12.45 1.13
C TYR A 218 -1.71 -12.65 0.46
N GLU A 219 -1.20 -13.89 0.52
CA GLU A 219 0.07 -14.29 -0.06
C GLU A 219 -0.04 -15.66 -0.72
N VAL A 220 0.72 -15.87 -1.80
CA VAL A 220 0.86 -17.17 -2.47
C VAL A 220 2.31 -17.41 -2.87
N ASP A 221 2.70 -18.66 -3.11
CA ASP A 221 4.08 -19.02 -3.48
C ASP A 221 4.25 -19.44 -4.95
N GLY A 222 3.15 -19.58 -5.70
CA GLY A 222 3.18 -20.10 -7.07
C GLY A 222 3.33 -21.63 -7.18
N ASN A 223 3.45 -22.34 -6.05
CA ASN A 223 3.53 -23.81 -5.96
C ASN A 223 2.24 -24.42 -5.38
N GLY A 224 1.19 -23.62 -5.21
CA GLY A 224 -0.13 -24.05 -4.74
C GLY A 224 -0.42 -23.73 -3.28
N ASN A 225 0.53 -23.13 -2.54
CA ASN A 225 0.27 -22.66 -1.19
C ASN A 225 -0.34 -21.25 -1.21
N ALA A 226 -1.25 -21.02 -0.27
CA ALA A 226 -1.90 -19.73 -0.06
C ALA A 226 -2.02 -19.42 1.42
N LEU A 227 -1.86 -18.15 1.78
CA LEU A 227 -2.11 -17.61 3.10
C LEU A 227 -3.42 -16.83 3.08
N LEU A 228 -4.39 -17.26 3.88
CA LEU A 228 -5.69 -16.60 4.01
C LEU A 228 -5.71 -15.79 5.29
N MET A 229 -5.53 -14.48 5.13
CA MET A 229 -5.63 -13.47 6.19
C MET A 229 -5.85 -12.10 5.53
N ASP A 230 -5.88 -11.06 6.35
CA ASP A 230 -5.51 -9.72 5.92
C ASP A 230 -4.59 -9.09 6.96
N ASP A 231 -4.01 -7.95 6.64
CA ASP A 231 -3.23 -7.14 7.58
C ASP A 231 -3.77 -5.70 7.56
N ALA A 232 -3.65 -5.01 8.69
CA ALA A 232 -4.11 -3.63 8.81
C ALA A 232 -3.31 -2.63 7.97
N ASN A 233 -2.04 -2.90 7.69
CA ASN A 233 -1.22 -2.05 6.84
C ASN A 233 -1.71 -2.09 5.38
N MET A 234 -1.38 -1.05 4.61
CA MET A 234 -1.75 -0.94 3.20
C MET A 234 -0.50 -1.00 2.32
N PRO A 235 -0.56 -1.68 1.16
CA PRO A 235 -1.70 -2.40 0.61
C PRO A 235 -2.04 -3.71 1.36
N GLY A 236 -3.30 -3.81 1.79
CA GLY A 236 -3.97 -5.02 2.26
C GLY A 236 -5.21 -5.34 1.41
N LEU A 237 -5.83 -6.49 1.60
CA LEU A 237 -6.98 -6.95 0.81
C LEU A 237 -8.19 -6.02 0.96
N LEU A 238 -8.47 -5.54 2.19
CA LEU A 238 -9.52 -4.57 2.46
C LEU A 238 -9.31 -3.23 1.72
N SER A 239 -8.06 -2.88 1.44
CA SER A 239 -7.67 -1.62 0.82
C SER A 239 -7.64 -1.64 -0.72
N LEU A 240 -7.88 -2.79 -1.36
CA LEU A 240 -7.76 -2.97 -2.81
C LEU A 240 -8.51 -1.89 -3.64
N PRO A 241 -9.72 -1.44 -3.29
CA PRO A 241 -10.34 -0.34 -4.02
C PRO A 241 -9.56 0.97 -3.96
N LEU A 242 -8.96 1.27 -2.81
CA LEU A 242 -8.23 2.50 -2.57
C LEU A 242 -6.87 2.54 -3.26
N VAL A 243 -6.20 1.40 -3.44
CA VAL A 243 -4.78 1.36 -3.88
C VAL A 243 -4.54 0.57 -5.16
N ALA A 244 -5.48 -0.29 -5.56
CA ALA A 244 -5.33 -1.18 -6.72
C ALA A 244 -6.41 -0.98 -7.81
N ASN A 245 -7.29 0.02 -7.62
CA ASN A 245 -8.44 0.32 -8.50
C ASN A 245 -9.39 -0.87 -8.69
N VAL A 246 -9.48 -1.77 -7.71
CA VAL A 246 -10.48 -2.86 -7.71
C VAL A 246 -11.85 -2.26 -7.37
N PRO A 247 -12.89 -2.43 -8.20
CA PRO A 247 -14.19 -1.85 -7.91
C PRO A 247 -14.74 -2.30 -6.54
N THR A 248 -15.37 -1.39 -5.79
CA THR A 248 -16.05 -1.73 -4.52
C THR A 248 -17.20 -2.73 -4.73
N THR A 249 -17.68 -2.85 -5.97
CA THR A 249 -18.73 -3.77 -6.41
C THR A 249 -18.20 -5.07 -7.00
N ASP A 250 -16.88 -5.27 -7.09
CA ASP A 250 -16.31 -6.51 -7.61
C ASP A 250 -16.72 -7.69 -6.72
N PRO A 251 -17.26 -8.79 -7.28
CA PRO A 251 -17.81 -9.89 -6.50
C PRO A 251 -16.74 -10.66 -5.69
N VAL A 252 -15.52 -10.78 -6.20
CA VAL A 252 -14.40 -11.42 -5.48
C VAL A 252 -13.92 -10.52 -4.35
N TYR A 253 -13.81 -9.20 -4.59
CA TYR A 253 -13.54 -8.23 -3.53
C TYR A 253 -14.62 -8.23 -2.46
N LEU A 254 -15.91 -8.25 -2.81
CA LEU A 254 -16.99 -8.28 -1.83
C LEU A 254 -16.97 -9.57 -0.99
N ALA A 255 -16.64 -10.71 -1.59
CA ALA A 255 -16.43 -11.96 -0.86
C ALA A 255 -15.21 -11.87 0.06
N THR A 256 -14.10 -11.33 -0.44
CA THR A 256 -12.86 -11.10 0.32
C THR A 256 -13.11 -10.14 1.49
N ARG A 257 -13.84 -9.04 1.28
CA ARG A 257 -14.22 -8.07 2.31
C ARG A 257 -14.99 -8.73 3.46
N ARG A 258 -15.95 -9.61 3.14
CA ARG A 258 -16.69 -10.37 4.16
C ARG A 258 -15.77 -11.32 4.93
N PHE A 259 -14.86 -12.00 4.23
CA PHE A 259 -13.86 -12.87 4.84
C PHE A 259 -12.93 -12.10 5.80
N VAL A 260 -12.31 -11.01 5.35
CA VAL A 260 -11.29 -10.28 6.13
C VAL A 260 -11.86 -9.53 7.34
N LEU A 261 -13.16 -9.20 7.30
CA LEU A 261 -13.91 -8.58 8.39
C LEU A 261 -14.69 -9.60 9.23
N SER A 262 -14.15 -10.81 9.40
CA SER A 262 -14.79 -11.89 10.15
C SER A 262 -13.78 -12.69 10.98
N PRO A 263 -14.24 -13.55 11.91
CA PRO A 263 -13.36 -14.46 12.65
C PRO A 263 -12.54 -15.43 11.78
N ALA A 264 -12.85 -15.57 10.49
CA ALA A 264 -12.06 -16.40 9.57
C ALA A 264 -10.71 -15.75 9.22
N ASN A 265 -10.57 -14.44 9.39
CA ASN A 265 -9.29 -13.76 9.30
C ASN A 265 -8.56 -13.82 10.66
N PRO A 266 -7.38 -14.44 10.77
CA PRO A 266 -6.68 -14.61 12.04
C PRO A 266 -6.23 -13.30 12.70
N THR A 267 -6.15 -12.19 11.95
CA THR A 267 -5.80 -10.87 12.49
C THR A 267 -7.02 -10.02 12.81
N TRP A 268 -8.23 -10.53 12.61
CA TRP A 268 -9.46 -9.82 12.94
C TRP A 268 -9.87 -10.13 14.39
N SER A 269 -10.22 -9.09 15.13
CA SER A 269 -10.64 -9.19 16.53
C SER A 269 -11.92 -8.40 16.77
N ARG A 270 -12.73 -8.86 17.73
CA ARG A 270 -13.92 -8.17 18.24
C ARG A 270 -13.90 -8.17 19.76
N GLY A 271 -14.01 -6.98 20.34
CA GLY A 271 -14.09 -6.76 21.78
C GLY A 271 -15.23 -5.82 22.15
N THR A 272 -15.24 -5.40 23.41
CA THR A 272 -16.23 -4.47 23.97
C THR A 272 -16.09 -3.05 23.42
N ALA A 273 -14.89 -2.63 23.02
CA ALA A 273 -14.63 -1.27 22.52
C ALA A 273 -14.77 -1.17 21.00
N ALA A 274 -14.23 -2.15 20.26
CA ALA A 274 -14.30 -2.17 18.80
C ALA A 274 -14.15 -3.57 18.19
N GLU A 275 -14.41 -3.64 16.89
CA GLU A 275 -13.99 -4.74 16.04
C GLU A 275 -13.20 -4.20 14.84
N GLY A 276 -12.23 -4.97 14.36
CA GLY A 276 -11.40 -4.58 13.24
C GLY A 276 -10.22 -5.51 13.01
N ILE A 277 -9.43 -5.16 12.00
CA ILE A 277 -8.23 -5.90 11.60
C ILE A 277 -7.02 -5.31 12.35
N GLY A 278 -6.19 -6.18 12.88
CA GLY A 278 -4.89 -5.87 13.47
C GLY A 278 -3.73 -6.27 12.56
N SER A 279 -2.60 -6.59 13.18
CA SER A 279 -1.43 -7.09 12.49
C SER A 279 -0.65 -8.04 13.42
N PRO A 280 -0.01 -9.10 12.90
CA PRO A 280 0.96 -9.89 13.66
C PRO A 280 2.14 -9.06 14.19
N HIS A 281 2.33 -7.84 13.65
CA HIS A 281 3.33 -6.87 14.11
C HIS A 281 3.06 -6.33 15.53
N THR A 282 1.80 -6.36 15.96
CA THR A 282 1.36 -5.84 17.26
C THR A 282 0.87 -6.98 18.16
N PRO A 283 0.72 -6.75 19.49
CA PRO A 283 0.20 -7.77 20.39
C PRO A 283 -1.15 -8.34 19.92
N ASP A 284 -1.44 -9.58 20.32
CA ASP A 284 -2.73 -10.22 20.04
C ASP A 284 -3.89 -9.35 20.52
N ASP A 285 -5.05 -9.48 19.86
CA ASP A 285 -6.27 -8.74 20.17
C ASP A 285 -6.20 -7.21 20.00
N HIS A 286 -5.14 -6.70 19.38
CA HIS A 286 -5.03 -5.30 18.98
C HIS A 286 -5.66 -5.04 17.60
N ILE A 287 -6.36 -3.92 17.49
CA ILE A 287 -6.98 -3.42 16.26
C ILE A 287 -6.26 -2.14 15.83
N TRP A 288 -6.04 -1.98 14.53
CA TRP A 288 -5.37 -0.80 14.00
C TRP A 288 -6.39 0.25 13.49
N PRO A 289 -6.26 1.52 13.90
CA PRO A 289 -7.10 2.61 13.37
C PRO A 289 -7.07 2.73 11.84
N ILE A 290 -5.94 2.42 11.20
CA ILE A 290 -5.83 2.41 9.73
C ILE A 290 -6.87 1.48 9.10
N ALA A 291 -7.01 0.25 9.60
CA ALA A 291 -7.96 -0.71 9.04
C ALA A 291 -9.42 -0.26 9.20
N ILE A 292 -9.76 0.40 10.31
CA ILE A 292 -11.10 0.97 10.53
C ILE A 292 -11.35 2.12 9.54
N ALA A 293 -10.37 2.99 9.33
CA ALA A 293 -10.47 4.06 8.34
C ALA A 293 -10.66 3.50 6.91
N VAL A 294 -9.87 2.48 6.55
CA VAL A 294 -9.99 1.78 5.26
C VAL A 294 -11.35 1.12 5.11
N ARG A 295 -11.88 0.42 6.14
CA ARG A 295 -13.24 -0.14 6.14
C ARG A 295 -14.26 0.92 5.75
N GLY A 296 -14.21 2.09 6.38
CA GLY A 296 -15.07 3.22 6.02
C GLY A 296 -14.86 3.66 4.57
N LEU A 297 -13.61 3.97 4.19
CA LEU A 297 -13.28 4.49 2.86
C LEU A 297 -13.71 3.56 1.72
N THR A 298 -13.63 2.24 1.92
CA THR A 298 -13.97 1.26 0.88
C THR A 298 -15.40 0.73 0.98
N SER A 299 -16.26 1.39 1.77
CA SER A 299 -17.71 1.16 1.80
C SER A 299 -18.48 2.15 0.92
N ASP A 300 -19.54 1.67 0.29
CA ASP A 300 -20.55 2.49 -0.41
C ASP A 300 -21.75 2.81 0.51
N VAL A 301 -21.78 2.28 1.73
CA VAL A 301 -22.84 2.49 2.71
C VAL A 301 -22.47 3.66 3.62
N ARG A 302 -23.24 4.75 3.55
CA ARG A 302 -22.97 5.98 4.33
C ARG A 302 -22.97 5.75 5.84
N THR A 303 -23.83 4.88 6.36
CA THR A 303 -23.87 4.58 7.79
C THR A 303 -22.60 3.86 8.25
N GLU A 304 -22.11 2.87 7.51
CA GLU A 304 -20.86 2.17 7.81
C GLU A 304 -19.65 3.14 7.85
N ARG A 305 -19.62 4.12 6.94
CA ARG A 305 -18.59 5.17 6.92
C ARG A 305 -18.61 6.02 8.18
N ILE A 306 -19.78 6.49 8.58
CA ILE A 306 -19.97 7.30 9.79
C ILE A 306 -19.63 6.48 11.04
N ASP A 307 -20.03 5.21 11.08
CA ASP A 307 -19.76 4.35 12.22
C ASP A 307 -18.26 4.05 12.35
N ALA A 308 -17.53 3.84 11.24
CA ALA A 308 -16.07 3.77 11.26
C ALA A 308 -15.44 5.04 11.84
N LEU A 309 -15.89 6.23 11.42
CA LEU A 309 -15.39 7.50 11.97
C LEU A 309 -15.68 7.63 13.47
N ARG A 310 -16.88 7.24 13.91
CA ARG A 310 -17.25 7.24 15.34
C ARG A 310 -16.41 6.27 16.17
N THR A 311 -16.14 5.07 15.64
CA THR A 311 -15.24 4.12 16.31
C THR A 311 -13.88 4.75 16.52
N LEU A 312 -13.28 5.36 15.48
CA LEU A 312 -11.97 6.02 15.59
C LEU A 312 -11.95 7.09 16.69
N LEU A 313 -13.00 7.92 16.77
CA LEU A 313 -13.14 8.95 17.80
C LEU A 313 -13.34 8.38 19.22
N ALA A 314 -13.95 7.20 19.34
CA ALA A 314 -14.21 6.56 20.62
C ALA A 314 -13.01 5.73 21.13
N THR A 315 -12.03 5.45 20.27
CA THR A 315 -10.88 4.58 20.56
C THR A 315 -9.55 5.32 20.55
N ASP A 316 -9.56 6.64 20.71
CA ASP A 316 -8.35 7.48 20.73
C ASP A 316 -7.71 7.60 22.13
N ALA A 317 -8.24 6.88 23.12
CA ALA A 317 -7.82 6.95 24.53
C ALA A 317 -7.78 8.38 25.12
N GLY A 318 -8.57 9.32 24.57
CA GLY A 318 -8.59 10.72 24.98
C GLY A 318 -7.35 11.52 24.56
N THR A 319 -6.50 10.99 23.66
CA THR A 319 -5.27 11.67 23.21
C THR A 319 -5.54 12.69 22.11
N GLY A 320 -6.68 12.60 21.41
CA GLY A 320 -6.96 13.38 20.20
C GLY A 320 -6.10 12.97 18.99
N GLN A 321 -5.44 11.81 19.04
CA GLN A 321 -4.57 11.28 18.00
C GLN A 321 -4.94 9.83 17.66
N MET A 322 -4.66 9.42 16.42
CA MET A 322 -4.71 8.00 16.06
C MET A 322 -3.39 7.32 16.42
N HIS A 323 -3.52 6.09 16.91
CA HIS A 323 -2.42 5.22 17.31
C HIS A 323 -2.09 4.22 16.20
N GLU A 324 -1.03 3.41 16.38
CA GLU A 324 -0.80 2.25 15.52
C GLU A 324 -1.83 1.17 15.77
N SER A 325 -2.01 0.80 17.03
CA SER A 325 -2.98 -0.20 17.42
C SER A 325 -3.54 0.09 18.81
N PHE A 326 -4.69 -0.49 19.13
CA PHE A 326 -5.28 -0.46 20.46
C PHE A 326 -5.98 -1.78 20.78
N HIS A 327 -5.99 -2.18 22.05
CA HIS A 327 -6.62 -3.44 22.47
C HIS A 327 -8.15 -3.39 22.28
N LYS A 328 -8.73 -4.47 21.72
CA LYS A 328 -10.16 -4.55 21.34
C LYS A 328 -11.17 -4.25 22.45
N ASP A 329 -10.79 -4.48 23.71
CA ASP A 329 -11.63 -4.28 24.90
C ASP A 329 -11.28 -3.01 25.70
N ASP A 330 -10.07 -2.46 25.52
CA ASP A 330 -9.58 -1.31 26.28
C ASP A 330 -8.64 -0.45 25.43
N PRO A 331 -9.16 0.61 24.79
CA PRO A 331 -8.36 1.46 23.91
C PRO A 331 -7.21 2.20 24.61
N SER A 332 -7.19 2.27 25.95
CA SER A 332 -6.09 2.88 26.69
C SER A 332 -4.79 2.06 26.60
N HIS A 333 -4.89 0.78 26.23
CA HIS A 333 -3.76 -0.07 25.88
C HIS A 333 -3.47 0.06 24.37
N PHE A 334 -2.63 1.01 23.99
CA PHE A 334 -2.30 1.29 22.59
C PHE A 334 -0.79 1.31 22.33
N THR A 335 -0.41 1.19 21.05
CA THR A 335 0.98 1.32 20.57
C THR A 335 1.16 2.58 19.74
N ARG A 336 2.36 3.16 19.79
CA ARG A 336 2.77 4.40 19.08
C ARG A 336 1.82 5.59 19.31
N PRO A 337 2.05 6.41 20.36
CA PRO A 337 1.24 7.60 20.63
C PRO A 337 1.26 8.64 19.50
N TRP A 338 2.28 8.59 18.63
CA TRP A 338 2.39 9.46 17.48
C TRP A 338 2.60 8.66 16.20
N PHE A 339 1.55 8.57 15.39
CA PHE A 339 1.62 7.91 14.09
C PHE A 339 0.91 8.72 13.00
N SER A 340 1.68 9.55 12.30
CA SER A 340 1.13 10.51 11.32
C SER A 340 0.36 9.86 10.17
N TRP A 341 0.65 8.60 9.82
CA TRP A 341 -0.09 7.93 8.77
C TRP A 341 -1.49 7.49 9.24
N ALA A 342 -1.63 6.97 10.46
CA ALA A 342 -2.95 6.69 11.04
C ALA A 342 -3.80 7.97 11.13
N ASN A 343 -3.19 9.09 11.54
CA ASN A 343 -3.84 10.40 11.52
C ASN A 343 -4.29 10.82 10.12
N ALA A 344 -3.45 10.62 9.10
CA ALA A 344 -3.79 10.92 7.71
C ALA A 344 -4.95 10.05 7.21
N MET A 345 -5.04 8.77 7.61
CA MET A 345 -6.15 7.90 7.23
C MET A 345 -7.46 8.30 7.89
N TYR A 346 -7.43 8.74 9.15
CA TYR A 346 -8.59 9.37 9.80
C TYR A 346 -9.03 10.62 9.03
N ALA A 347 -8.09 11.51 8.68
CA ALA A 347 -8.40 12.73 7.94
C ALA A 347 -9.00 12.44 6.56
N GLU A 348 -8.47 11.43 5.84
CA GLU A 348 -9.03 10.96 4.56
C GLU A 348 -10.51 10.55 4.71
N LEU A 349 -10.84 9.74 5.72
CA LEU A 349 -12.21 9.31 5.98
C LEU A 349 -13.12 10.48 6.35
N ALA A 350 -12.65 11.39 7.20
CA ALA A 350 -13.41 12.57 7.60
C ALA A 350 -13.71 13.49 6.40
N LEU A 351 -12.71 13.76 5.55
CA LEU A 351 -12.88 14.53 4.32
C LEU A 351 -13.83 13.83 3.34
N ASP A 352 -13.70 12.52 3.15
CA ASP A 352 -14.59 11.72 2.31
C ASP A 352 -16.05 11.82 2.78
N ILE A 353 -16.31 11.73 4.08
CA ILE A 353 -17.66 11.90 4.67
C ILE A 353 -18.20 13.32 4.46
N ALA A 354 -17.33 14.33 4.53
CA ALA A 354 -17.67 15.72 4.25
C ALA A 354 -17.88 16.01 2.75
N GLY A 355 -17.63 15.05 1.86
CA GLY A 355 -17.70 15.23 0.40
C GLY A 355 -16.50 15.98 -0.19
N LEU A 356 -15.40 16.05 0.55
CA LEU A 356 -14.16 16.74 0.22
C LEU A 356 -12.97 15.78 0.08
N GLY A 357 -13.18 14.46 0.14
CA GLY A 357 -12.09 13.46 0.12
C GLY A 357 -11.58 13.11 -1.27
N THR A 358 -10.59 12.22 -1.33
CA THR A 358 -9.94 11.83 -2.59
C THR A 358 -10.63 10.71 -3.35
N ARG A 359 -11.80 10.23 -2.89
CA ARG A 359 -12.57 9.14 -3.52
C ARG A 359 -12.63 9.22 -5.06
N PRO A 360 -12.91 10.38 -5.68
CA PRO A 360 -12.96 10.49 -7.14
C PRO A 360 -11.66 10.13 -7.87
N LEU A 361 -10.49 10.21 -7.21
CA LEU A 361 -9.18 9.90 -7.79
C LEU A 361 -8.92 8.40 -7.95
N TRP A 362 -9.74 7.54 -7.34
CA TRP A 362 -9.54 6.09 -7.37
C TRP A 362 -10.83 5.28 -7.65
N THR A 363 -12.00 5.91 -7.68
CA THR A 363 -13.25 5.27 -8.15
C THR A 363 -13.60 5.56 -9.61
N THR A 364 -12.95 6.53 -10.24
CA THR A 364 -13.26 6.92 -11.63
C THR A 364 -12.36 6.13 -12.61
N PRO A 365 -12.92 5.44 -13.62
CA PRO A 365 -12.11 4.79 -14.64
C PRO A 365 -11.20 5.80 -15.38
N PRO A 366 -9.98 5.40 -15.82
CA PRO A 366 -9.00 6.27 -16.51
C PRO A 366 -9.41 6.86 -17.88
N SER A 367 -10.70 7.01 -18.19
CA SER A 367 -11.17 7.64 -19.44
C SER A 367 -12.21 8.74 -19.24
N ALA A 368 -12.62 9.03 -18.00
CA ALA A 368 -13.48 10.16 -17.69
C ALA A 368 -12.65 11.35 -17.18
N SER A 369 -11.69 11.81 -17.99
CA SER A 369 -11.07 13.12 -17.73
C SER A 369 -12.17 14.18 -17.76
N ARG A 370 -12.45 14.75 -16.59
CA ARG A 370 -13.36 15.89 -16.48
C ARG A 370 -12.77 17.01 -17.33
N ALA A 371 -13.48 17.41 -18.37
CA ALA A 371 -13.30 18.74 -18.95
C ALA A 371 -13.32 19.76 -17.79
N PRO A 372 -12.44 20.78 -17.81
CA PRO A 372 -12.35 21.76 -16.74
C PRO A 372 -13.75 22.34 -16.52
N ARG A 373 -14.23 22.27 -15.27
CA ARG A 373 -15.50 22.90 -14.88
C ARG A 373 -15.38 24.37 -15.28
N SER A 374 -16.17 24.79 -16.26
CA SER A 374 -16.30 26.19 -16.63
C SER A 374 -16.73 26.94 -15.38
N ARG A 375 -15.96 27.97 -15.01
CA ARG A 375 -16.34 28.93 -13.98
C ARG A 375 -17.63 29.59 -14.46
N VAL A 376 -18.75 29.32 -13.79
CA VAL A 376 -19.94 30.15 -13.91
C VAL A 376 -19.63 31.43 -13.13
N SER A 377 -19.63 32.54 -13.86
CA SER A 377 -19.50 33.92 -13.38
C SER A 377 -20.57 34.31 -12.38
#